data_AF-A0A9W9GFU9-F1
#
_entry.id   AF-A0A9W9GFU9-F1
#
_cell.length_a   1.000
_cell.length_b   1.000
_cell.length_c   1.000
_cell.angle_alpha   90.00
_cell.angle_beta   90.00
_cell.angle_gamma   90.00
#
_symmetry.space_group_name_H-M   'P 1'
#
loop_
_entity.id
_entity.type
_entity.pdbx_description
1 polymer ?
#
loop_
_entity_poly.entity_id
_entity_poly.type
_entity_poly.pdbx_seq_one_letter_code
_entity_poly.pdbx_strand_id
1 'polypeptide(L)'
;MTTLLLAPYNASMRMGQGYNSFLQISCLDDAVRITESSLKPQPVRARNKSNVSQTVSYSSRFVERISKFTGNMNISAASSIKTGIIEVLGNSISLDQAKFFASDLNVEVGVKVVNRFLEGGDLHAIVSIKILDATKKSEIESTLKGHIDGMTSDFAINDSLRAALSQTETTLNVSWCGGGQIKPDGEGWTLELLMRASASFPSRVAECPQRTWALLTPYRNHPGFLKWASDNEIELPDFSKVQPFVENLLDNYMEFKNNITIIQAVLADPDKFQMSPFPDAVKLDIWNLVKERKLLKEEMQKIVTIIDTLNSDPLTKDVANVKSAKDWTARLPVPNESALEN
;
A
#
# COMPACT_ATOMS: atom_id res chain seq x y z
N MET A 1 -18.32 18.06 6.12
CA MET A 1 -18.63 16.61 5.99
C MET A 1 -17.57 15.86 6.78
N THR A 2 -17.96 15.07 7.77
CA THR A 2 -17.03 14.22 8.52
C THR A 2 -16.56 13.10 7.58
N THR A 3 -15.28 13.09 7.21
CA THR A 3 -14.67 11.99 6.45
C THR A 3 -14.85 10.69 7.24
N LEU A 4 -15.43 9.66 6.60
CA LEU A 4 -15.59 8.34 7.21
C LEU A 4 -14.20 7.72 7.39
N LEU A 5 -13.86 7.34 8.63
CA LEU A 5 -12.62 6.64 8.92
C LEU A 5 -12.83 5.14 8.67
N LEU A 6 -11.99 4.57 7.81
CA LEU A 6 -12.10 3.17 7.39
C LEU A 6 -10.84 2.41 7.82
N ALA A 7 -11.03 1.14 8.17
CA ALA A 7 -9.93 0.19 8.29
C ALA A 7 -10.25 -1.08 7.49
N PRO A 8 -9.23 -1.76 6.94
CA PRO A 8 -9.42 -3.05 6.29
C PRO A 8 -10.17 -4.02 7.20
N TYR A 9 -11.24 -4.64 6.69
CA TYR A 9 -12.04 -5.56 7.49
C TYR A 9 -11.31 -6.89 7.71
N ASN A 10 -11.31 -7.38 8.96
CA ASN A 10 -10.90 -8.74 9.31
C ASN A 10 -12.09 -9.46 9.98
N ALA A 11 -12.27 -10.74 9.67
CA ALA A 11 -13.31 -11.59 10.27
C ALA A 11 -13.21 -11.70 11.80
N SER A 12 -12.05 -11.43 12.40
CA SER A 12 -11.88 -11.37 13.86
C SER A 12 -12.46 -10.10 14.50
N MET A 13 -12.76 -9.06 13.70
CA MET A 13 -13.27 -7.79 14.22
C MET A 13 -14.71 -7.91 14.72
N ARG A 14 -15.00 -7.23 15.84
CA ARG A 14 -16.34 -7.22 16.44
C ARG A 14 -16.87 -5.80 16.58
N MET A 15 -18.19 -5.66 16.50
CA MET A 15 -18.85 -4.38 16.74
C MET A 15 -18.62 -3.94 18.19
N GLY A 16 -18.22 -2.69 18.41
CA GLY A 16 -17.92 -2.18 19.76
C GLY A 16 -16.51 -2.53 20.26
N GLN A 17 -15.73 -3.27 19.48
CA GLN A 17 -14.32 -3.54 19.77
C GLN A 17 -13.49 -2.25 19.63
N GLY A 18 -12.50 -2.10 20.49
CA GLY A 18 -11.49 -1.06 20.38
C GLY A 18 -10.50 -1.35 19.26
N TYR A 19 -10.06 -0.29 18.60
CA TYR A 19 -9.18 -0.41 17.45
C TYR A 19 -8.12 0.68 17.47
N ASN A 20 -6.85 0.28 17.40
CA ASN A 20 -5.75 1.21 17.22
C ASN A 20 -5.59 1.46 15.72
N SER A 21 -6.12 2.57 15.23
CA SER A 21 -6.01 2.95 13.81
C SER A 21 -4.58 3.30 13.39
N PHE A 22 -3.70 3.66 14.33
CA PHE A 22 -2.30 3.97 14.06
C PHE A 22 -1.50 2.70 13.75
N LEU A 23 -1.64 1.62 14.50
CA LEU A 23 -0.98 0.34 14.20
C LEU A 23 -1.85 -0.64 13.40
N GLN A 24 -3.13 -0.31 13.20
CA GLN A 24 -4.13 -1.19 12.59
C GLN A 24 -4.26 -2.54 13.28
N ILE A 25 -4.33 -2.51 14.60
CA ILE A 25 -4.49 -3.69 15.44
C ILE A 25 -5.80 -3.61 16.22
N SER A 26 -6.50 -4.75 16.30
CA SER A 26 -7.59 -4.94 17.24
C SER A 26 -7.07 -4.85 18.67
N CYS A 27 -7.81 -4.12 19.51
CA CYS A 27 -7.48 -3.91 20.93
C CYS A 27 -8.50 -4.62 21.82
N LEU A 28 -9.10 -3.89 22.76
CA LEU A 28 -10.02 -4.43 23.76
C LEU A 28 -11.38 -4.80 23.13
N ASP A 29 -11.85 -6.01 23.39
CA ASP A 29 -13.22 -6.42 23.05
C ASP A 29 -14.26 -5.66 23.89
N ASP A 30 -15.40 -5.37 23.28
CA ASP A 30 -16.52 -4.65 23.93
C ASP A 30 -16.13 -3.30 24.59
N ALA A 31 -15.11 -2.62 24.05
CA ALA A 31 -14.67 -1.30 24.51
C ALA A 31 -15.81 -0.28 24.56
N VAL A 32 -16.82 -0.43 23.69
CA VAL A 32 -18.06 0.35 23.73
C VAL A 32 -19.25 -0.58 23.53
N ARG A 33 -20.28 -0.44 24.38
CA ARG A 33 -21.56 -1.13 24.19
C ARG A 33 -22.38 -0.43 23.11
N ILE A 34 -22.66 -1.14 22.03
CA ILE A 34 -23.48 -0.63 20.94
C ILE A 34 -24.87 -1.24 21.06
N THR A 35 -25.85 -0.40 21.37
CA THR A 35 -27.26 -0.81 21.41
C THR A 35 -27.81 -0.99 20.00
N GLU A 36 -28.67 -2.00 19.79
CA GLU A 36 -29.30 -2.27 18.48
C GLU A 36 -30.06 -1.06 17.91
N SER A 37 -30.58 -0.18 18.77
CA SER A 37 -31.18 1.10 18.38
C SER A 37 -30.23 2.03 17.62
N SER A 38 -28.93 1.96 17.91
CA SER A 38 -27.86 2.73 17.25
C SER A 38 -27.42 2.10 15.92
N LEU A 39 -27.71 0.81 15.71
CA LEU A 39 -27.42 0.07 14.48
C LEU A 39 -28.56 0.16 13.46
N LYS A 40 -29.70 0.78 13.81
CA LYS A 40 -30.81 0.94 12.88
C LYS A 40 -30.33 1.70 11.65
N PRO A 41 -30.24 1.05 10.47
CA PRO A 41 -29.99 1.78 9.24
C PRO A 41 -31.13 2.77 9.09
N GLN A 42 -30.85 4.03 8.76
CA GLN A 42 -31.91 4.85 8.16
C GLN A 42 -32.42 4.07 6.94
N PRO A 43 -33.73 3.76 6.85
CA PRO A 43 -34.25 3.03 5.73
C PRO A 43 -34.19 3.93 4.50
N VAL A 44 -33.10 3.84 3.74
CA VAL A 44 -33.13 4.26 2.33
C VAL A 44 -34.07 3.25 1.67
N ARG A 45 -35.27 3.74 1.31
CA ARG A 45 -36.37 2.98 0.72
C ARG A 45 -35.84 1.86 -0.16
N ALA A 46 -36.11 0.61 0.24
CA ALA A 46 -35.90 -0.55 -0.61
C ALA A 46 -36.81 -0.42 -1.83
N ARG A 47 -36.28 0.17 -2.92
CA ARG A 47 -36.84 0.01 -4.26
C ARG A 47 -36.35 -1.33 -4.77
N ASN A 48 -37.27 -2.28 -4.86
CA ASN A 48 -37.28 -3.53 -5.64
C ASN A 48 -36.02 -4.42 -5.65
N LYS A 49 -36.24 -5.73 -5.44
CA LYS A 49 -35.28 -6.84 -5.51
C LYS A 49 -34.61 -7.08 -6.89
N SER A 50 -34.54 -6.09 -7.77
CA SER A 50 -34.05 -6.27 -9.14
C SER A 50 -32.89 -5.36 -9.56
N ASN A 51 -32.39 -4.47 -8.71
CA ASN A 51 -31.13 -3.76 -8.96
C ASN A 51 -30.47 -3.45 -7.61
N VAL A 52 -29.32 -4.08 -7.34
CA VAL A 52 -28.46 -3.66 -6.24
C VAL A 52 -28.01 -2.23 -6.58
N SER A 53 -28.36 -1.25 -5.75
CA SER A 53 -27.84 0.12 -5.92
C SER A 53 -26.35 0.08 -5.60
N GLN A 54 -25.52 0.10 -6.64
CA GLN A 54 -24.06 0.10 -6.51
C GLN A 54 -23.52 1.49 -6.85
N THR A 55 -22.57 1.95 -6.05
CA THR A 55 -21.70 3.07 -6.41
C THR A 55 -20.35 2.49 -6.79
N VAL A 56 -19.95 2.68 -8.05
CA VAL A 56 -18.67 2.21 -8.58
C VAL A 56 -17.73 3.41 -8.68
N SER A 57 -16.50 3.25 -8.21
CA SER A 57 -15.45 4.24 -8.32
C SER A 57 -14.22 3.57 -8.91
N TYR A 58 -13.80 4.08 -10.07
CA TYR A 58 -12.56 3.68 -10.73
C TYR A 58 -11.45 4.68 -10.38
N SER A 59 -10.22 4.18 -10.20
CA SER A 59 -9.05 5.02 -10.04
C SER A 59 -7.84 4.41 -10.72
N SER A 60 -7.12 5.21 -11.50
CA SER A 60 -5.80 4.90 -12.02
C SER A 60 -4.88 6.06 -11.68
N ARG A 61 -3.71 5.81 -11.10
CA ARG A 61 -2.78 6.86 -10.69
C ARG A 61 -1.34 6.38 -10.72
N PHE A 62 -0.43 7.29 -11.03
CA PHE A 62 0.99 7.07 -10.80
C PHE A 62 1.35 7.18 -9.31
N VAL A 63 2.18 6.23 -8.89
CA VAL A 63 2.66 6.10 -7.51
C VAL A 63 4.18 6.19 -7.51
N GLU A 64 4.70 7.28 -6.98
CA GLU A 64 6.16 7.46 -6.80
C GLU A 64 6.62 7.10 -5.39
N ARG A 65 5.69 7.09 -4.43
CA ARG A 65 5.96 6.88 -3.00
C ARG A 65 5.08 5.77 -2.48
N ILE A 66 5.67 4.86 -1.71
CA ILE A 66 4.96 3.74 -1.10
C ILE A 66 3.91 4.26 -0.11
N SER A 67 4.24 5.30 0.65
CA SER A 67 3.31 5.95 1.59
C SER A 67 2.01 6.43 0.94
N LYS A 68 2.09 6.95 -0.30
CA LYS A 68 0.92 7.37 -1.08
C LYS A 68 0.02 6.18 -1.42
N PHE A 69 0.62 5.07 -1.84
CA PHE A 69 -0.08 3.83 -2.14
C PHE A 69 -0.75 3.22 -0.89
N THR A 70 -0.01 3.11 0.22
CA THR A 70 -0.58 2.62 1.47
C THR A 70 -1.70 3.52 1.98
N GLY A 71 -1.54 4.85 1.87
CA GLY A 71 -2.57 5.82 2.24
C GLY A 71 -3.86 5.66 1.43
N ASN A 72 -3.76 5.43 0.12
CA ASN A 72 -4.93 5.21 -0.75
C ASN A 72 -5.70 3.93 -0.39
N MET A 73 -4.98 2.89 0.04
CA MET A 73 -5.56 1.64 0.50
C MET A 73 -5.99 1.67 1.98
N ASN A 74 -6.00 2.83 2.63
CA ASN A 74 -6.24 2.96 4.07
C ASN A 74 -5.39 1.95 4.89
N ILE A 75 -4.15 1.72 4.49
CA ILE A 75 -3.16 0.94 5.24
C ILE A 75 -2.30 1.92 6.02
N SER A 76 -2.08 1.62 7.30
CA SER A 76 -1.23 2.46 8.12
C SER A 76 0.24 2.27 7.76
N ALA A 77 0.92 3.41 7.62
CA ALA A 77 2.37 3.45 7.46
C ALA A 77 3.10 2.87 8.68
N ALA A 78 2.64 3.17 9.90
CA ALA A 78 3.21 2.60 11.12
C ALA A 78 3.00 1.09 11.20
N SER A 79 1.83 0.58 10.79
CA SER A 79 1.58 -0.87 10.71
C SER A 79 2.55 -1.55 9.75
N SER A 80 2.70 -0.98 8.55
CA SER A 80 3.59 -1.49 7.50
C SER A 80 5.07 -1.53 7.93
N ILE A 81 5.51 -0.52 8.70
CA ILE A 81 6.84 -0.51 9.30
C ILE A 81 6.98 -1.61 10.36
N LYS A 82 5.98 -1.78 11.23
CA LYS A 82 6.01 -2.77 12.33
C LYS A 82 6.02 -4.21 11.83
N THR A 83 5.26 -4.50 10.79
CA THR A 83 5.24 -5.84 10.15
C THR A 83 6.40 -6.03 9.17
N GLY A 84 6.98 -4.92 8.68
CA GLY A 84 8.01 -4.92 7.65
C GLY A 84 7.49 -5.23 6.24
N ILE A 85 6.18 -5.35 6.07
CA ILE A 85 5.51 -5.72 4.82
C ILE A 85 4.30 -4.82 4.60
N ILE A 86 3.92 -4.64 3.34
CA ILE A 86 2.69 -3.92 2.98
C ILE A 86 1.68 -4.98 2.65
N GLU A 87 0.75 -5.21 3.58
CA GLU A 87 -0.32 -6.19 3.43
C GLU A 87 -1.67 -5.51 3.34
N VAL A 88 -2.37 -5.75 2.24
CA VAL A 88 -3.80 -5.41 2.11
C VAL A 88 -4.60 -6.53 2.80
N LEU A 89 -5.12 -6.29 4.00
CA LEU A 89 -5.92 -7.28 4.72
C LEU A 89 -7.22 -7.60 3.95
N GLY A 90 -7.50 -8.90 3.75
CA GLY A 90 -8.66 -9.41 3.00
C GLY A 90 -8.30 -10.38 1.89
N ASN A 91 -7.07 -10.30 1.36
CA ASN A 91 -6.38 -11.32 0.56
C ASN A 91 -4.89 -10.96 0.56
N SER A 92 -4.02 -11.90 0.95
CA SER A 92 -2.60 -11.65 1.21
C SER A 92 -1.85 -11.20 -0.04
N ILE A 93 -1.77 -9.89 -0.24
CA ILE A 93 -0.90 -9.30 -1.24
C ILE A 93 0.21 -8.57 -0.52
N SER A 94 1.40 -9.15 -0.64
CA SER A 94 2.64 -8.45 -0.38
C SER A 94 3.03 -7.67 -1.64
N LEU A 95 3.23 -6.36 -1.53
CA LEU A 95 3.90 -5.59 -2.56
C LEU A 95 5.27 -6.21 -2.86
N ASP A 96 5.57 -6.53 -4.12
CA ASP A 96 6.95 -6.80 -4.54
C ASP A 96 7.74 -5.49 -4.52
N GLN A 97 8.39 -5.24 -3.39
CA GLN A 97 9.14 -4.01 -3.13
C GLN A 97 10.33 -3.89 -4.09
N ALA A 98 11.00 -5.00 -4.42
CA ALA A 98 12.16 -4.96 -5.30
C ALA A 98 11.75 -4.55 -6.72
N LYS A 99 10.64 -5.10 -7.23
CA LYS A 99 10.09 -4.68 -8.53
C LYS A 99 9.58 -3.25 -8.50
N PHE A 100 8.94 -2.81 -7.41
CA PHE A 100 8.51 -1.42 -7.27
C PHE A 100 9.67 -0.43 -7.40
N PHE A 101 10.80 -0.66 -6.72
CA PHE A 101 11.97 0.22 -6.82
C PHE A 101 12.76 0.09 -8.12
N ALA A 102 12.75 -1.08 -8.76
CA ALA A 102 13.46 -1.32 -10.02
C ALA A 102 12.69 -0.86 -11.27
N SER A 103 11.40 -0.53 -11.13
CA SER A 103 10.55 -0.08 -12.21
C SER A 103 10.68 1.41 -12.50
N ASP A 104 10.58 1.77 -13.78
CA ASP A 104 10.57 3.16 -14.24
C ASP A 104 9.24 3.85 -13.91
N LEU A 105 8.15 3.08 -13.94
CA LEU A 105 6.82 3.55 -13.61
C LEU A 105 6.12 2.56 -12.70
N ASN A 106 5.44 3.09 -11.68
CA ASN A 106 4.50 2.32 -10.88
C ASN A 106 3.12 2.95 -10.97
N VAL A 107 2.13 2.11 -11.24
CA VAL A 107 0.74 2.53 -11.46
C VAL A 107 -0.15 1.75 -10.50
N GLU A 108 -0.97 2.48 -9.77
CA GLU A 108 -2.07 1.93 -8.98
C GLU A 108 -3.34 1.93 -9.82
N VAL A 109 -4.01 0.79 -9.88
CA VAL A 109 -5.33 0.61 -10.50
C VAL A 109 -6.28 0.10 -9.43
N GLY A 110 -7.38 0.81 -9.21
CA GLY A 110 -8.37 0.53 -8.18
C GLY A 110 -9.79 0.54 -8.72
N VAL A 111 -10.60 -0.44 -8.29
CA VAL A 111 -12.04 -0.48 -8.50
C VAL A 111 -12.72 -0.71 -7.16
N LYS A 112 -13.37 0.34 -6.65
CA LYS A 112 -14.15 0.27 -5.44
C LYS A 112 -15.62 0.20 -5.79
N VAL A 113 -16.26 -0.90 -5.40
CA VAL A 113 -17.69 -1.13 -5.57
C VAL A 113 -18.32 -1.11 -4.20
N VAL A 114 -19.11 -0.08 -3.94
CA VAL A 114 -19.89 0.04 -2.71
C VAL A 114 -21.32 -0.37 -3.04
N ASN A 115 -21.74 -1.53 -2.55
CA ASN A 115 -23.17 -1.85 -2.50
C ASN A 115 -23.77 -1.09 -1.30
N ARG A 116 -24.90 -1.51 -0.75
CA ARG A 116 -25.46 -0.86 0.45
C ARG A 116 -24.42 -0.81 1.59
N PHE A 117 -24.51 0.22 2.45
CA PHE A 117 -23.71 0.54 3.67
C PHE A 117 -22.34 -0.13 3.94
N LEU A 118 -22.19 -1.46 3.95
CA LEU A 118 -20.98 -2.17 4.38
C LEU A 118 -20.55 -3.32 3.45
N GLU A 119 -21.35 -3.62 2.43
CA GLU A 119 -21.10 -4.72 1.51
C GLU A 119 -20.67 -4.17 0.16
N GLY A 120 -19.79 -4.89 -0.51
CA GLY A 120 -19.27 -4.44 -1.79
C GLY A 120 -18.11 -5.31 -2.25
N GLY A 121 -17.20 -4.68 -2.98
CA GLY A 121 -15.96 -5.28 -3.40
C GLY A 121 -14.93 -4.20 -3.60
N ASP A 122 -13.68 -4.57 -3.37
CA ASP A 122 -12.55 -3.71 -3.61
C ASP A 122 -11.52 -4.49 -4.41
N LEU A 123 -11.05 -3.93 -5.51
CA LEU A 123 -10.00 -4.48 -6.33
C LEU A 123 -8.91 -3.42 -6.41
N HIS A 124 -7.70 -3.78 -5.98
CA HIS A 124 -6.52 -2.93 -6.06
C HIS A 124 -5.39 -3.67 -6.73
N ALA A 125 -4.68 -2.99 -7.60
CA ALA A 125 -3.52 -3.54 -8.27
C ALA A 125 -2.41 -2.50 -8.31
N ILE A 126 -1.19 -2.98 -8.15
CA ILE A 126 0.00 -2.21 -8.46
C ILE A 126 0.73 -2.87 -9.63
N VAL A 127 0.97 -2.04 -10.63
CA VAL A 127 1.58 -2.41 -11.91
C VAL A 127 2.93 -1.72 -11.96
N SER A 128 3.99 -2.51 -11.78
CA SER A 128 5.38 -2.08 -11.84
C SER A 128 5.91 -2.34 -13.24
N ILE A 129 6.25 -1.28 -13.97
CA ILE A 129 6.63 -1.30 -15.38
C ILE A 129 8.10 -0.91 -15.50
N LYS A 130 8.90 -1.83 -16.04
CA LYS A 130 10.30 -1.57 -16.38
C LYS A 130 10.44 -1.52 -17.90
N ILE A 131 11.01 -0.46 -18.43
CA ILE A 131 11.20 -0.26 -19.87
C ILE A 131 12.49 -0.98 -20.28
N LEU A 132 12.40 -1.78 -21.35
CA LEU A 132 13.54 -2.59 -21.81
C LEU A 132 14.54 -1.74 -22.61
N ASP A 133 14.04 -0.80 -23.41
CA ASP A 133 14.84 0.07 -24.28
C ASP A 133 15.01 1.45 -23.63
N ALA A 134 16.17 1.68 -23.00
CA ALA A 134 16.48 2.95 -22.34
C ALA A 134 16.45 4.15 -23.29
N THR A 135 16.67 3.95 -24.61
CA THR A 135 16.65 5.04 -25.59
C THR A 135 15.25 5.57 -25.86
N LYS A 136 14.23 4.71 -25.68
CA LYS A 136 12.81 5.05 -25.88
C LYS A 136 12.07 5.34 -24.57
N LYS A 137 12.78 5.36 -23.45
CA LYS A 137 12.20 5.53 -22.11
C LYS A 137 11.22 6.69 -22.04
N SER A 138 11.62 7.89 -22.46
CA SER A 138 10.77 9.08 -22.40
C SER A 138 9.49 8.97 -23.25
N GLU A 139 9.60 8.38 -24.45
CA GLU A 139 8.47 8.20 -25.37
C GLU A 139 7.46 7.19 -24.82
N ILE A 140 7.95 6.04 -24.35
CA ILE A 140 7.14 4.98 -23.75
C ILE A 140 6.48 5.50 -22.46
N GLU A 141 7.21 6.21 -21.60
CA GLU A 141 6.65 6.80 -20.40
C GLU A 141 5.52 7.78 -20.70
N SER A 142 5.72 8.67 -21.68
CA SER A 142 4.71 9.66 -22.09
C SER A 142 3.45 8.97 -22.61
N THR A 143 3.63 7.91 -23.41
CA THR A 143 2.53 7.11 -23.96
C THR A 143 1.76 6.42 -22.83
N LEU A 144 2.45 5.77 -21.89
CA LEU A 144 1.81 5.12 -20.75
C LEU A 144 1.10 6.11 -19.85
N LYS A 145 1.72 7.26 -19.52
CA LYS A 145 1.12 8.34 -18.73
C LYS A 145 -0.15 8.88 -19.37
N GLY A 146 -0.11 9.19 -20.67
CA GLY A 146 -1.27 9.71 -21.39
C GLY A 146 -2.47 8.76 -21.40
N HIS A 147 -2.23 7.44 -21.48
CA HIS A 147 -3.33 6.45 -21.50
C HIS A 147 -3.86 6.15 -20.10
N ILE A 148 -3.02 6.19 -19.07
CA ILE A 148 -3.37 5.80 -17.69
C ILE A 148 -4.05 6.93 -16.93
N ASP A 149 -3.62 8.19 -17.10
CA ASP A 149 -4.24 9.35 -16.44
C ASP A 149 -5.63 9.70 -17.02
N GLY A 150 -5.99 9.14 -18.19
CA GLY A 150 -7.30 9.31 -18.83
C GLY A 150 -8.34 8.21 -18.51
N MET A 151 -7.99 7.17 -17.74
CA MET A 151 -8.86 6.03 -17.48
C MET A 151 -9.95 6.36 -16.46
N THR A 152 -11.20 6.50 -16.91
CA THR A 152 -12.33 6.87 -16.04
C THR A 152 -13.51 5.90 -16.06
N SER A 153 -13.62 5.00 -17.07
CA SER A 153 -14.72 4.02 -17.11
C SER A 153 -14.55 2.88 -18.11
N ASP A 154 -13.91 3.12 -19.27
CA ASP A 154 -13.60 2.07 -20.24
C ASP A 154 -12.08 1.81 -20.25
N PHE A 155 -11.66 0.71 -19.63
CA PHE A 155 -10.28 0.22 -19.67
C PHE A 155 -9.93 -0.41 -21.04
N ALA A 156 -10.28 0.28 -22.14
CA ALA A 156 -10.03 -0.20 -23.49
C ALA A 156 -8.54 -0.08 -23.83
N ILE A 157 -7.91 -1.22 -24.10
CA ILE A 157 -6.53 -1.28 -24.55
C ILE A 157 -6.52 -1.00 -26.06
N ASN A 158 -6.00 0.16 -26.44
CA ASN A 158 -5.78 0.48 -27.85
C ASN A 158 -4.43 -0.07 -28.34
N ASP A 159 -4.24 -0.04 -29.66
CA ASP A 159 -3.04 -0.60 -30.30
C ASP A 159 -1.76 0.12 -29.86
N SER A 160 -1.83 1.44 -29.62
CA SER A 160 -0.71 2.24 -29.11
C SER A 160 -0.23 1.78 -27.74
N LEU A 161 -1.16 1.51 -26.81
CA LEU A 161 -0.83 0.99 -25.48
C LEU A 161 -0.23 -0.41 -25.58
N ARG A 162 -0.76 -1.29 -26.45
CA ARG A 162 -0.22 -2.63 -26.67
C ARG A 162 1.21 -2.60 -27.21
N ALA A 163 1.50 -1.69 -28.15
CA ALA A 163 2.83 -1.48 -28.72
C ALA A 163 3.83 -0.90 -27.70
N ALA A 164 3.37 -0.08 -26.77
CA ALA A 164 4.20 0.40 -25.66
C ALA A 164 4.52 -0.74 -24.68
N LEU A 165 3.51 -1.52 -24.27
CA LEU A 165 3.67 -2.61 -23.30
C LEU A 165 4.57 -3.74 -23.81
N SER A 166 4.61 -4.01 -25.12
CA SER A 166 5.50 -5.04 -25.69
C SER A 166 6.99 -4.69 -25.54
N GLN A 167 7.32 -3.43 -25.25
CA GLN A 167 8.68 -2.96 -24.98
C GLN A 167 8.98 -2.83 -23.48
N THR A 168 8.15 -3.44 -22.63
CA THR A 168 8.27 -3.35 -21.16
C THR A 168 8.20 -4.73 -20.50
N GLU A 169 8.92 -4.88 -19.39
CA GLU A 169 8.67 -5.93 -18.41
C GLU A 169 7.67 -5.40 -17.38
N THR A 170 6.49 -6.02 -17.31
CA THR A 170 5.42 -5.61 -16.38
C THR A 170 5.23 -6.65 -15.29
N THR A 171 5.32 -6.23 -14.03
CA THR A 171 4.98 -7.04 -12.85
C THR A 171 3.67 -6.53 -12.25
N LEU A 172 2.69 -7.42 -12.01
CA LEU A 172 1.39 -7.07 -11.44
C LEU A 172 1.17 -7.77 -10.10
N ASN A 173 0.82 -6.99 -9.09
CA ASN A 173 0.32 -7.50 -7.81
C ASN A 173 -1.13 -7.02 -7.63
N VAL A 174 -2.10 -7.94 -7.69
CA VAL A 174 -3.56 -7.63 -7.78
C VAL A 174 -4.34 -8.25 -6.62
N SER A 175 -4.81 -7.43 -5.68
CA SER A 175 -5.61 -7.84 -4.52
C SER A 175 -7.08 -7.54 -4.78
N TRP A 176 -7.97 -8.44 -4.40
CA TRP A 176 -9.40 -8.16 -4.44
C TRP A 176 -10.16 -8.83 -3.30
N CYS A 177 -11.24 -8.20 -2.89
CA CYS A 177 -12.27 -8.74 -2.01
C CYS A 177 -13.65 -8.52 -2.62
N GLY A 178 -14.55 -9.50 -2.49
CA GLY A 178 -15.82 -9.51 -3.24
C GLY A 178 -15.64 -9.89 -4.73
N GLY A 179 -16.74 -10.23 -5.40
CA GLY A 179 -16.73 -10.64 -6.81
C GLY A 179 -16.32 -12.09 -7.08
N GLY A 180 -16.00 -12.86 -6.03
CA GLY A 180 -15.61 -14.26 -6.14
C GLY A 180 -14.34 -14.45 -6.99
N GLN A 181 -14.41 -15.36 -7.96
CA GLN A 181 -13.33 -15.59 -8.90
C GLN A 181 -13.42 -14.58 -10.05
N ILE A 182 -12.53 -13.59 -10.05
CA ILE A 182 -12.48 -12.51 -11.05
C ILE A 182 -11.52 -12.81 -12.21
N LYS A 183 -10.77 -13.92 -12.11
CA LYS A 183 -9.71 -14.33 -13.02
C LYS A 183 -9.74 -15.86 -13.22
N PRO A 184 -9.45 -16.38 -14.43
CA PRO A 184 -9.36 -17.83 -14.67
C PRO A 184 -8.28 -18.51 -13.82
N ASP A 185 -8.54 -19.76 -13.41
CA ASP A 185 -7.58 -20.57 -12.67
C ASP A 185 -6.32 -20.89 -13.50
N GLY A 186 -5.16 -20.86 -12.86
CA GLY A 186 -3.89 -21.32 -13.45
C GLY A 186 -3.19 -20.32 -14.37
N GLU A 187 -3.79 -19.19 -14.73
CA GLU A 187 -3.11 -18.14 -15.50
C GLU A 187 -2.39 -17.15 -14.58
N GLY A 188 -1.35 -16.47 -15.06
CA GLY A 188 -0.74 -15.31 -14.39
C GLY A 188 -1.54 -14.01 -14.60
N TRP A 189 -1.35 -12.99 -13.76
CA TRP A 189 -1.92 -11.67 -14.02
C TRP A 189 -1.19 -10.99 -15.19
N THR A 190 -1.97 -10.47 -16.15
CA THR A 190 -1.48 -9.54 -17.18
C THR A 190 -2.27 -8.24 -17.07
N LEU A 191 -1.74 -7.15 -17.63
CA LEU A 191 -2.47 -5.88 -17.62
C LEU A 191 -3.82 -6.00 -18.32
N GLU A 192 -3.91 -6.78 -19.40
CA GLU A 192 -5.17 -7.01 -20.11
C GLU A 192 -6.20 -7.76 -19.26
N LEU A 193 -5.75 -8.79 -18.54
CA LEU A 193 -6.62 -9.53 -17.62
C LEU A 193 -7.07 -8.65 -16.46
N LEU A 194 -6.18 -7.82 -15.91
CA LEU A 194 -6.51 -6.84 -14.89
C LEU A 194 -7.59 -5.87 -15.40
N MET A 195 -7.40 -5.28 -16.57
CA MET A 195 -8.38 -4.36 -17.17
C MET A 195 -9.75 -5.01 -17.38
N ARG A 196 -9.77 -6.23 -17.92
CA ARG A 196 -11.01 -6.99 -18.11
C ARG A 196 -11.68 -7.35 -16.78
N ALA A 197 -10.89 -7.78 -15.80
CA ALA A 197 -11.38 -8.10 -14.47
C ALA A 197 -12.00 -6.85 -13.83
N SER A 198 -11.30 -5.71 -13.86
CA SER A 198 -11.76 -4.41 -13.37
C SER A 198 -13.07 -3.96 -14.01
N ALA A 199 -13.22 -4.07 -15.34
CA ALA A 199 -14.44 -3.70 -16.04
C ALA A 199 -15.64 -4.59 -15.68
N SER A 200 -15.41 -5.90 -15.48
CA SER A 200 -16.45 -6.86 -15.06
C SER A 200 -16.65 -6.92 -13.54
N PHE A 201 -15.83 -6.21 -12.76
CA PHE A 201 -15.83 -6.31 -11.30
C PHE A 201 -17.16 -5.89 -10.67
N PRO A 202 -17.83 -4.80 -11.09
CA PRO A 202 -19.11 -4.40 -10.48
C PRO A 202 -20.21 -5.45 -10.58
N SER A 203 -20.36 -6.10 -11.75
CA SER A 203 -21.37 -7.14 -11.94
C SER A 203 -21.05 -8.37 -11.10
N ARG A 204 -19.78 -8.77 -11.01
CA ARG A 204 -19.34 -9.86 -10.13
C ARG A 204 -19.60 -9.56 -8.65
N VAL A 205 -19.32 -8.34 -8.22
CA VAL A 205 -19.59 -7.89 -6.83
C VAL A 205 -21.09 -7.83 -6.53
N ALA A 206 -21.93 -7.59 -7.53
CA ALA A 206 -23.38 -7.66 -7.36
C ALA A 206 -23.85 -9.10 -7.03
N GLU A 207 -23.18 -10.11 -7.59
CA GLU A 207 -23.46 -11.53 -7.34
C GLU A 207 -22.84 -12.03 -6.03
N CYS A 208 -21.59 -11.65 -5.74
CA CYS A 208 -20.84 -12.12 -4.56
C CYS A 208 -20.23 -10.95 -3.78
N PRO A 209 -21.04 -10.16 -3.05
CA PRO A 209 -20.53 -9.07 -2.22
C PRO A 209 -19.84 -9.58 -0.96
N GLN A 210 -18.85 -8.84 -0.48
CA GLN A 210 -18.18 -9.08 0.80
C GLN A 210 -18.11 -7.82 1.66
N ARG A 211 -17.84 -8.01 2.95
CA ARG A 211 -17.51 -6.91 3.86
C ARG A 211 -16.09 -6.45 3.58
N THR A 212 -15.96 -5.27 3.02
CA THR A 212 -14.67 -4.75 2.54
C THR A 212 -13.98 -3.86 3.57
N TRP A 213 -14.75 -3.10 4.36
CA TRP A 213 -14.22 -2.12 5.30
C TRP A 213 -14.95 -2.18 6.64
N ALA A 214 -14.20 -2.02 7.73
CA ALA A 214 -14.74 -1.70 9.04
C ALA A 214 -14.91 -0.17 9.15
N LEU A 215 -16.10 0.27 9.55
CA LEU A 215 -16.34 1.67 9.85
C LEU A 215 -15.81 2.00 11.23
N LEU A 216 -14.82 2.89 11.30
CA LEU A 216 -14.24 3.34 12.54
C LEU A 216 -14.92 4.63 13.00
N THR A 217 -15.26 4.66 14.29
CA THR A 217 -15.71 5.89 14.96
C THR A 217 -14.63 6.33 15.94
N PRO A 218 -14.05 7.52 15.78
CA PRO A 218 -13.08 8.05 16.74
C PRO A 218 -13.70 8.08 18.15
N TYR A 219 -12.96 7.63 19.16
CA TYR A 219 -13.42 7.65 20.56
C TYR A 219 -13.88 9.02 21.04
N ARG A 220 -13.25 10.09 20.54
CA ARG A 220 -13.65 11.49 20.77
C ARG A 220 -15.06 11.84 20.29
N ASN A 221 -15.66 11.02 19.42
CA ASN A 221 -17.01 11.20 18.92
C ASN A 221 -18.05 10.39 19.72
N HIS A 222 -17.65 9.73 20.81
CA HIS A 222 -18.54 8.92 21.64
C HIS A 222 -18.73 9.58 23.03
N PRO A 223 -19.84 10.29 23.29
CA PRO A 223 -20.03 11.05 24.54
C PRO A 223 -19.93 10.22 25.82
N GLY A 224 -20.46 8.99 25.81
CA GLY A 224 -20.36 8.09 26.96
C GLY A 224 -18.92 7.64 27.24
N PHE A 225 -18.11 7.53 26.18
CA PHE A 225 -16.70 7.18 26.31
C PHE A 225 -15.90 8.38 26.80
N LEU A 226 -16.16 9.57 26.26
CA LEU A 226 -15.52 10.81 26.73
C LEU A 226 -15.78 11.06 28.22
N LYS A 227 -17.02 10.83 28.68
CA LYS A 227 -17.34 10.94 30.10
C LYS A 227 -16.52 9.94 30.93
N TRP A 228 -16.54 8.67 30.54
CA TRP A 228 -15.76 7.63 31.23
C TRP A 228 -14.26 7.92 31.23
N ALA A 229 -13.70 8.36 30.10
CA ALA A 229 -12.30 8.73 29.97
C ALA A 229 -11.95 9.92 30.88
N SER A 230 -12.80 10.94 30.94
CA SER A 230 -12.64 12.08 31.85
C SER A 230 -12.70 11.66 33.32
N ASP A 231 -13.63 10.77 33.68
CA ASP A 231 -13.80 10.28 35.06
C ASP A 231 -12.60 9.41 35.51
N ASN A 232 -11.84 8.85 34.56
CA ASN A 232 -10.69 7.98 34.80
C ASN A 232 -9.34 8.63 34.41
N GLU A 233 -9.33 9.94 34.12
CA GLU A 233 -8.11 10.69 33.74
C GLU A 233 -7.36 10.10 32.54
N ILE A 234 -8.09 9.54 31.57
CA ILE A 234 -7.53 8.95 30.35
C ILE A 234 -7.46 9.99 29.25
N GLU A 235 -6.25 10.29 28.79
CA GLU A 235 -6.01 11.10 27.61
C GLU A 235 -6.03 10.24 26.33
N LEU A 236 -6.79 10.69 25.33
CA LEU A 236 -6.87 10.02 24.04
C LEU A 236 -5.70 10.44 23.14
N PRO A 237 -4.89 9.49 22.63
CA PRO A 237 -3.80 9.81 21.72
C PRO A 237 -4.34 10.33 20.37
N ASP A 238 -3.78 11.44 19.89
CA ASP A 238 -4.07 11.99 18.55
C ASP A 238 -2.86 11.87 17.64
N PHE A 239 -2.93 10.93 16.69
CA PHE A 239 -1.87 10.65 15.74
C PHE A 239 -1.89 11.55 14.50
N SER A 240 -2.89 12.42 14.36
CA SER A 240 -3.08 13.22 13.14
C SER A 240 -1.87 14.09 12.80
N LYS A 241 -1.13 14.55 13.83
CA LYS A 241 0.05 15.41 13.67
C LYS A 241 1.31 14.65 13.25
N VAL A 242 1.41 13.36 13.61
CA VAL A 242 2.60 12.54 13.34
C VAL A 242 2.47 11.74 12.06
N GLN A 243 1.25 11.64 11.51
CA GLN A 243 0.99 10.84 10.31
C GLN A 243 1.87 11.20 9.11
N PRO A 244 2.04 12.49 8.70
CA PRO A 244 2.94 12.83 7.59
C PRO A 244 4.40 12.48 7.86
N PHE A 245 4.84 12.57 9.11
CA PHE A 245 6.19 12.19 9.52
C PHE A 245 6.38 10.67 9.40
N VAL A 246 5.41 9.89 9.86
CA VAL A 246 5.42 8.42 9.78
C VAL A 246 5.34 7.92 8.33
N GLU A 247 4.60 8.62 7.47
CA GLU A 247 4.58 8.34 6.02
C GLU A 247 5.97 8.53 5.38
N ASN A 248 6.71 9.58 5.75
CA ASN A 248 8.10 9.74 5.31
C ASN A 248 9.00 8.63 5.87
N LEU A 249 8.80 8.22 7.12
CA LEU A 249 9.55 7.10 7.71
C LEU A 249 9.28 5.79 6.98
N LEU A 250 8.05 5.54 6.52
CA LEU A 250 7.73 4.34 5.74
C LEU A 250 8.49 4.31 4.42
N ASP A 251 8.48 5.42 3.68
CA ASP A 251 9.24 5.51 2.42
C ASP A 251 10.73 5.26 2.67
N ASN A 252 11.30 5.89 3.70
CA ASN A 252 12.70 5.70 4.08
C ASN A 252 13.00 4.24 4.49
N TYR A 253 12.11 3.62 5.28
CA TYR A 253 12.22 2.23 5.72
C TYR A 253 12.21 1.26 4.54
N MET A 254 11.32 1.46 3.57
CA MET A 254 11.24 0.60 2.39
C MET A 254 12.45 0.78 1.47
N GLU A 255 13.00 1.99 1.38
CA GLU A 255 14.23 2.22 0.64
C GLU A 255 15.46 1.57 1.33
N PHE A 256 15.51 1.56 2.66
CA PHE A 256 16.51 0.76 3.39
C PHE A 256 16.38 -0.75 3.09
N LYS A 257 15.16 -1.28 3.00
CA LYS A 257 14.95 -2.68 2.59
C LYS A 257 15.49 -2.94 1.19
N ASN A 258 15.21 -2.04 0.25
CA ASN A 258 15.71 -2.15 -1.11
C ASN A 258 17.26 -2.14 -1.16
N ASN A 259 17.88 -1.25 -0.38
CA ASN A 259 19.34 -1.18 -0.24
C ASN A 259 19.95 -2.48 0.27
N ILE A 260 19.28 -3.16 1.21
CA ILE A 260 19.69 -4.50 1.67
C ILE A 260 19.60 -5.53 0.53
N THR A 261 18.53 -5.49 -0.28
CA THR A 261 18.37 -6.38 -1.44
C THR A 261 19.47 -6.17 -2.48
N ILE A 262 19.88 -4.91 -2.73
CA ILE A 262 21.01 -4.60 -3.62
C ILE A 262 22.29 -5.26 -3.08
N ILE A 263 22.60 -5.07 -1.80
CA ILE A 263 23.78 -5.70 -1.19
C ILE A 263 23.71 -7.23 -1.29
N GLN A 264 22.53 -7.83 -1.10
CA GLN A 264 22.35 -9.27 -1.24
C GLN A 264 22.57 -9.75 -2.68
N ALA A 265 22.13 -8.98 -3.68
CA ALA A 265 22.37 -9.28 -5.09
C ALA A 265 23.87 -9.22 -5.43
N VAL A 266 24.59 -8.20 -4.93
CA VAL A 266 26.05 -8.09 -5.09
C VAL A 266 26.78 -9.25 -4.41
N LEU A 267 26.36 -9.65 -3.21
CA LEU A 267 26.96 -10.80 -2.52
C LEU A 267 26.70 -12.14 -3.24
N ALA A 268 25.59 -12.24 -3.98
CA ALA A 268 25.25 -13.45 -4.72
C ALA A 268 26.00 -13.56 -6.05
N ASP A 269 26.20 -12.43 -6.75
CA ASP A 269 26.86 -12.40 -8.06
C ASP A 269 27.71 -11.11 -8.21
N PRO A 270 28.90 -11.05 -7.61
CA PRO A 270 29.71 -9.83 -7.56
C PRO A 270 30.16 -9.32 -8.94
N ASP A 271 30.35 -10.22 -9.91
CA ASP A 271 30.90 -9.89 -11.23
C ASP A 271 29.95 -9.03 -12.08
N LYS A 272 28.65 -9.03 -11.73
CA LYS A 272 27.63 -8.20 -12.39
C LYS A 272 27.59 -6.76 -11.89
N PHE A 273 28.41 -6.38 -10.91
CA PHE A 273 28.36 -5.07 -10.29
C PHE A 273 29.71 -4.36 -10.35
N GLN A 274 29.65 -3.03 -10.31
CA GLN A 274 30.81 -2.15 -10.14
C GLN A 274 30.60 -1.23 -8.95
N MET A 275 31.71 -0.67 -8.46
CA MET A 275 31.66 0.37 -7.44
C MET A 275 30.86 1.58 -7.93
N SER A 276 30.12 2.20 -7.01
CA SER A 276 29.45 3.46 -7.30
C SER A 276 30.47 4.55 -7.65
N PRO A 277 30.10 5.51 -8.55
CA PRO A 277 30.92 6.70 -8.82
C PRO A 277 31.01 7.68 -7.64
N PHE A 278 30.27 7.44 -6.55
CA PHE A 278 30.24 8.35 -5.40
C PHE A 278 31.56 8.31 -4.60
N PRO A 279 32.06 9.44 -4.05
CA PRO A 279 33.36 9.48 -3.37
C PRO A 279 33.54 8.51 -2.19
N ASP A 280 32.45 8.14 -1.51
CA ASP A 280 32.42 7.22 -0.37
C ASP A 280 31.70 5.90 -0.73
N ALA A 281 31.99 5.38 -1.92
CA ALA A 281 31.40 4.15 -2.44
C ALA A 281 31.77 2.93 -1.58
N VAL A 282 30.78 2.06 -1.40
CA VAL A 282 30.96 0.78 -0.71
C VAL A 282 31.79 -0.14 -1.58
N LYS A 283 32.86 -0.70 -0.99
CA LYS A 283 33.73 -1.66 -1.67
C LYS A 283 33.01 -2.99 -1.88
N LEU A 284 33.36 -3.70 -2.95
CA LEU A 284 32.75 -4.97 -3.34
C LEU A 284 33.21 -6.18 -2.49
N ASP A 285 34.09 -5.99 -1.52
CA ASP A 285 34.50 -7.07 -0.63
C ASP A 285 33.39 -7.45 0.36
N ILE A 286 33.34 -8.75 0.68
CA ILE A 286 32.32 -9.34 1.55
C ILE A 286 32.25 -8.62 2.90
N TRP A 287 33.41 -8.23 3.45
CA TRP A 287 33.47 -7.59 4.76
C TRP A 287 32.76 -6.24 4.77
N ASN A 288 33.05 -5.37 3.80
CA ASN A 288 32.38 -4.07 3.67
C ASN A 288 30.89 -4.22 3.37
N LEU A 289 30.49 -5.14 2.49
CA LEU A 289 29.09 -5.39 2.16
C LEU A 289 28.29 -5.90 3.38
N VAL A 290 28.84 -6.84 4.15
CA VAL A 290 28.19 -7.36 5.36
C VAL A 290 28.11 -6.29 6.44
N LYS A 291 29.15 -5.45 6.59
CA LYS A 291 29.15 -4.30 7.50
C LYS A 291 28.06 -3.30 7.15
N GLU A 292 27.94 -2.90 5.88
CA GLU A 292 26.91 -1.96 5.43
C GLU A 292 25.50 -2.52 5.62
N ARG A 293 25.29 -3.81 5.30
CA ARG A 293 24.02 -4.48 5.57
C ARG A 293 23.64 -4.43 7.05
N LYS A 294 24.61 -4.54 7.96
CA LYS A 294 24.38 -4.43 9.40
C LYS A 294 23.95 -3.01 9.77
N LEU A 295 24.65 -1.98 9.27
CA LEU A 295 24.32 -0.57 9.53
C LEU A 295 22.91 -0.20 9.03
N LEU A 296 22.52 -0.68 7.83
CA LEU A 296 21.17 -0.48 7.29
C LEU A 296 20.10 -1.09 8.20
N LYS A 297 20.32 -2.29 8.72
CA LYS A 297 19.40 -2.94 9.67
C LYS A 297 19.30 -2.17 11.00
N GLU A 298 20.40 -1.59 11.47
CA GLU A 298 20.41 -0.75 12.67
C GLU A 298 19.56 0.53 12.46
N GLU A 299 19.68 1.19 11.30
CA GLU A 299 18.82 2.35 10.96
C GLU A 299 17.34 1.96 10.84
N MET A 300 17.03 0.82 10.20
CA MET A 300 15.65 0.31 10.16
C MET A 300 15.09 0.04 11.55
N GLN A 301 15.89 -0.52 12.45
CA GLN A 301 15.48 -0.79 13.82
C GLN A 301 15.18 0.51 14.59
N LYS A 302 15.95 1.59 14.34
CA LYS A 302 15.63 2.92 14.90
C LYS A 302 14.26 3.39 14.44
N ILE A 303 13.90 3.23 13.16
CA ILE A 303 12.57 3.58 12.66
C ILE A 303 11.49 2.79 13.41
N VAL A 304 11.67 1.48 13.59
CA VAL A 304 10.72 0.65 14.34
C VAL A 304 10.57 1.14 15.78
N THR A 305 11.67 1.47 16.46
CA THR A 305 11.64 2.04 17.82
C THR A 305 10.93 3.39 17.86
N ILE A 306 11.10 4.24 16.84
CA ILE A 306 10.36 5.51 16.73
C ILE A 306 8.85 5.25 16.65
N ILE A 307 8.42 4.25 15.88
CA ILE A 307 6.99 3.89 15.82
C ILE A 307 6.47 3.44 17.19
N ASP A 308 7.25 2.68 17.95
CA ASP A 308 6.88 2.25 19.31
C ASP A 308 6.77 3.42 20.29
N THR A 309 7.72 4.37 20.22
CA THR A 309 7.66 5.60 21.02
C THR A 309 6.42 6.42 20.65
N LEU A 310 6.17 6.65 19.36
CA LEU A 310 5.02 7.43 18.89
C LEU A 310 3.69 6.76 19.23
N ASN A 311 3.61 5.43 19.16
CA ASN A 311 2.42 4.69 19.57
C ASN A 311 2.09 4.87 21.07
N SER A 312 3.13 5.01 21.90
CA SER A 312 2.99 5.20 23.35
C SER A 312 2.72 6.66 23.71
N ASP A 313 3.43 7.60 23.08
CA ASP A 313 3.25 9.04 23.23
C ASP A 313 3.37 9.75 21.87
N PRO A 314 2.25 10.10 21.23
CA PRO A 314 2.25 10.80 19.93
C PRO A 314 2.72 12.25 20.01
N LEU A 315 2.82 12.83 21.21
CA LEU A 315 3.22 14.21 21.43
C LEU A 315 4.71 14.35 21.76
N THR A 316 5.42 13.23 21.89
CA THR A 316 6.86 13.22 22.11
C THR A 316 7.58 14.01 21.03
N LYS A 317 8.51 14.85 21.47
CA LYS A 317 9.45 15.56 20.58
C LYS A 317 10.79 14.83 20.48
N ASP A 318 11.00 13.83 21.34
CA ASP A 318 12.24 13.08 21.41
C ASP A 318 12.15 11.87 20.47
N VAL A 319 12.37 12.16 19.20
CA VAL A 319 12.40 11.16 18.15
C VAL A 319 13.82 11.11 17.61
N ALA A 320 14.44 9.93 17.69
CA ALA A 320 15.80 9.73 17.22
C ALA A 320 15.96 10.16 15.77
N ASN A 321 17.08 10.82 15.44
CA ASN A 321 17.36 11.19 14.06
C ASN A 321 17.70 9.93 13.25
N VAL A 322 16.94 9.70 12.19
CA VAL A 322 17.17 8.62 11.23
C VAL A 322 17.83 9.22 10.00
N LYS A 323 18.90 8.60 9.55
CA LYS A 323 19.59 9.03 8.33
C LYS A 323 18.72 8.76 7.09
N SER A 324 19.03 9.46 5.99
CA SER A 324 18.35 9.25 4.71
C SER A 324 18.84 7.97 4.05
N ALA A 325 17.94 7.10 3.62
CA ALA A 325 18.27 5.88 2.88
C ALA A 325 18.88 6.21 1.51
N LYS A 326 18.48 7.33 0.89
CA LYS A 326 19.02 7.78 -0.40
C LYS A 326 20.51 8.07 -0.35
N ASP A 327 21.00 8.55 0.79
CA ASP A 327 22.42 8.82 1.01
C ASP A 327 23.23 7.51 1.01
N TRP A 328 22.61 6.42 1.47
CA TRP A 328 23.17 5.07 1.34
C TRP A 328 23.08 4.56 -0.09
N THR A 329 21.92 4.69 -0.72
CA THR A 329 21.67 4.21 -2.08
C THR A 329 22.75 4.72 -3.04
N ALA A 330 23.10 6.00 -2.94
CA ALA A 330 24.14 6.62 -3.78
C ALA A 330 25.53 5.97 -3.64
N ARG A 331 25.84 5.35 -2.50
CA ARG A 331 27.13 4.72 -2.23
C ARG A 331 27.18 3.24 -2.60
N LEU A 332 26.03 2.58 -2.77
CA LEU A 332 25.97 1.14 -3.01
C LEU A 332 26.46 0.77 -4.42
N PRO A 333 26.98 -0.44 -4.62
CA PRO A 333 27.38 -0.91 -5.94
C PRO A 333 26.22 -0.86 -6.96
N VAL A 334 26.56 -0.55 -8.21
CA VAL A 334 25.61 -0.43 -9.31
C VAL A 334 25.83 -1.57 -10.33
N PRO A 335 24.78 -2.04 -11.03
CA PRO A 335 24.95 -3.04 -12.08
C PRO A 335 25.90 -2.58 -13.19
N ASN A 336 26.63 -3.53 -13.78
CA ASN A 336 27.44 -3.32 -14.96
C ASN A 336 26.52 -3.26 -16.19
N GLU A 337 26.38 -2.08 -16.81
CA GLU A 337 25.55 -1.90 -18.01
C GLU A 337 26.01 -2.83 -19.16
N SER A 338 27.31 -3.13 -19.26
CA SER A 338 27.89 -4.06 -20.24
C SER A 338 27.64 -5.55 -19.95
N ALA A 339 27.19 -5.90 -18.74
CA ALA A 339 26.88 -7.29 -18.36
C ALA A 339 25.39 -7.62 -18.51
N LEU A 340 24.54 -6.63 -18.78
CA LEU A 340 23.09 -6.78 -19.00
C LEU A 340 22.75 -7.10 -20.47
N GLU A 341 23.74 -7.06 -21.37
CA GLU A 341 23.58 -7.32 -22.81
C GLU A 341 23.87 -8.76 -23.24
N ASN A 342 24.22 -9.67 -22.32
CA ASN A 342 24.52 -11.08 -22.63
C ASN A 342 23.56 -12.08 -22.00
#